data_AF-A0AAV8XB62-F1
#
_entry.id   AF-A0AAV8XB62-F1
#
_cell.length_a   1.000
_cell.length_b   1.000
_cell.length_c   1.000
_cell.angle_alpha   90.00
_cell.angle_beta   90.00
_cell.angle_gamma   90.00
#
_symmetry.space_group_name_H-M   'P 1'
#
loop_
_entity.id
_entity.type
_entity.pdbx_description
1 polymer ?
#
loop_
_entity_poly.entity_id
_entity_poly.type
_entity_poly.pdbx_seq_one_letter_code
_entity_poly.pdbx_strand_id
1 'polypeptide(L)'
;MQLGGTSSSNPAEDTEIPSRNPSKRNFPQLSEIQNGRVPKNEVVSLSSCYWYWGPISRTHAEERLRGFPDGAFLIRDSSSDRYIFTLSFRSVGKTLHTRIELSKSGYSLFGQGGYHSIAELVNDALTKSKNGIYCYTKSRDEINPNYPVRFTLPVSRYDKVPSLKHLSRFVIRQCININDVERLPLPLSLIGYLQEDGSYF
;
A
#
# COMPACT_ATOMS: atom_id res chain seq x y z
N MET A 1 -68.49 -4.79 39.78
CA MET A 1 -67.16 -4.64 40.41
C MET A 1 -66.76 -6.04 40.84
N GLN A 2 -65.80 -6.73 40.22
CA GLN A 2 -64.36 -6.44 40.19
C GLN A 2 -63.73 -7.01 38.90
N LEU A 3 -62.53 -6.52 38.59
CA LEU A 3 -61.78 -6.64 37.34
C LEU A 3 -60.63 -7.67 37.41
N GLY A 4 -60.21 -8.16 36.23
CA GLY A 4 -58.86 -8.67 35.91
C GLY A 4 -58.64 -10.14 36.25
N GLY A 5 -58.02 -10.99 35.41
CA GLY A 5 -57.21 -10.80 34.22
C GLY A 5 -56.19 -11.95 34.23
N THR A 6 -56.23 -12.85 33.26
CA THR A 6 -55.42 -14.07 33.21
C THR A 6 -53.97 -13.75 32.83
N SER A 7 -53.02 -14.09 33.70
CA SER A 7 -51.58 -13.91 33.51
C SER A 7 -51.01 -14.94 32.54
N SER A 8 -50.54 -14.46 31.38
CA SER A 8 -49.69 -15.19 30.44
C SER A 8 -48.25 -15.15 30.93
N SER A 9 -47.62 -16.31 31.10
CA SER A 9 -46.19 -16.44 31.37
C SER A 9 -45.47 -16.90 30.10
N ASN A 10 -44.83 -15.95 29.40
CA ASN A 10 -43.80 -16.26 28.42
C ASN A 10 -42.44 -16.37 29.14
N PRO A 11 -41.62 -17.40 28.88
CA PRO A 11 -40.23 -17.40 29.32
C PRO A 11 -39.40 -16.46 28.44
N ALA A 12 -38.54 -15.68 29.07
CA ALA A 12 -37.59 -14.80 28.41
C ALA A 12 -36.62 -15.64 27.56
N GLU A 13 -36.52 -15.29 26.28
CA GLU A 13 -35.57 -15.84 25.33
C GLU A 13 -34.24 -15.09 25.52
N ASP A 14 -33.32 -15.68 26.29
CA ASP A 14 -31.94 -15.21 26.41
C ASP A 14 -31.27 -15.29 25.03
N THR A 15 -31.16 -14.14 24.37
CA THR A 15 -30.40 -14.03 23.13
C THR A 15 -28.91 -13.99 23.49
N GLU A 16 -28.30 -15.17 23.63
CA GLU A 16 -26.84 -15.29 23.72
C GLU A 16 -26.18 -14.66 22.48
N ILE A 17 -25.51 -13.53 22.70
CA ILE A 17 -24.62 -12.92 21.71
C ILE A 17 -23.48 -13.91 21.46
N PRO A 18 -23.21 -14.36 20.21
CA PRO A 18 -22.14 -15.32 19.96
C PRO A 18 -20.80 -14.74 20.39
N SER A 19 -20.21 -15.34 21.42
CA SER A 19 -18.89 -14.99 21.92
C SER A 19 -17.86 -15.22 20.81
N ARG A 20 -17.31 -14.12 20.29
CA ARG A 20 -16.36 -14.11 19.17
C ARG A 20 -15.06 -14.75 19.62
N ASN A 21 -14.93 -16.06 19.39
CA ASN A 21 -13.76 -16.85 19.73
C ASN A 21 -12.48 -16.23 19.09
N PRO A 22 -11.53 -15.67 19.86
CA PRO A 22 -10.39 -14.92 19.32
C PRO A 22 -9.39 -15.77 18.51
N SER A 23 -9.52 -17.09 18.59
CA SER A 23 -8.44 -18.04 18.29
C SER A 23 -8.42 -18.60 16.87
N LYS A 24 -9.32 -18.18 15.98
CA LYS A 24 -9.34 -18.59 14.56
C LYS A 24 -9.15 -17.39 13.64
N ARG A 25 -7.97 -16.77 13.72
CA ARG A 25 -7.51 -15.85 12.67
C ARG A 25 -6.46 -16.60 11.86
N ASN A 26 -6.76 -16.87 10.60
CA ASN A 26 -5.84 -17.53 9.68
C ASN A 26 -4.67 -16.59 9.40
N PHE A 27 -3.59 -16.73 10.17
CA PHE A 27 -2.32 -16.08 9.85
C PHE A 27 -1.73 -16.71 8.58
N PRO A 28 -1.14 -15.92 7.67
CA PRO A 28 -0.39 -16.50 6.55
C PRO A 28 0.72 -17.40 7.10
N GLN A 29 0.77 -18.65 6.65
CA GLN A 29 1.79 -19.58 7.13
C GLN A 29 3.18 -19.10 6.71
N LEU A 30 4.11 -19.06 7.66
CA LEU A 30 5.52 -18.68 7.44
C LEU A 30 6.21 -19.51 6.33
N SER A 31 5.70 -20.69 6.01
CA SER A 31 6.17 -21.54 4.91
C SER A 31 5.96 -20.90 3.52
N GLU A 32 4.95 -20.04 3.36
CA GLU A 32 4.71 -19.32 2.09
C GLU A 32 5.75 -18.20 1.86
N ILE A 33 6.36 -17.67 2.93
CA ILE A 33 7.39 -16.62 2.88
C ILE A 33 8.72 -17.18 2.34
N GLN A 34 9.00 -18.48 2.54
CA GLN A 34 10.23 -19.11 2.05
C GLN A 34 10.35 -19.15 0.51
N ASN A 35 9.25 -18.89 -0.22
CA ASN A 35 9.23 -18.83 -1.68
C ASN A 35 9.11 -17.40 -2.24
N GLY A 36 9.32 -16.36 -1.41
CA GLY A 36 9.27 -14.96 -1.86
C GLY A 36 7.91 -14.50 -2.40
N ARG A 37 6.86 -15.30 -2.19
CA ARG A 37 5.52 -15.03 -2.73
C ARG A 37 4.64 -14.47 -1.62
N VAL A 38 4.18 -13.23 -1.81
CA VAL A 38 3.23 -12.57 -0.90
C VAL A 38 2.00 -13.47 -0.72
N PRO A 39 1.47 -13.64 0.51
CA PRO A 39 0.21 -14.34 0.71
C PRO A 39 -0.86 -13.70 -0.18
N LYS A 40 -1.48 -14.50 -1.08
CA LYS A 40 -2.40 -13.98 -2.12
C LYS A 40 -3.49 -13.07 -1.56
N ASN A 41 -3.95 -13.37 -0.34
CA ASN A 41 -5.00 -12.61 0.34
C ASN A 41 -4.57 -11.18 0.69
N GLU A 42 -3.30 -10.98 1.05
CA GLU A 42 -2.78 -9.65 1.40
C GLU A 42 -2.64 -8.78 0.14
N VAL A 43 -2.16 -9.34 -0.96
CA VAL A 43 -2.03 -8.61 -2.25
C VAL A 43 -3.39 -8.14 -2.75
N VAL A 44 -4.41 -8.99 -2.67
CA VAL A 44 -5.77 -8.64 -3.08
C VAL A 44 -6.31 -7.51 -2.20
N SER A 45 -6.13 -7.60 -0.88
CA SER A 45 -6.53 -6.53 0.05
C SER A 45 -5.82 -5.20 -0.27
N LEU A 46 -4.50 -5.24 -0.43
CA LEU A 46 -3.67 -4.08 -0.73
C LEU A 46 -3.92 -3.50 -2.13
N SER A 47 -4.42 -4.28 -3.09
CA SER A 47 -4.70 -3.79 -4.44
C SER A 47 -5.76 -2.67 -4.47
N SER A 48 -6.59 -2.59 -3.43
CA SER A 48 -7.58 -1.51 -3.23
C SER A 48 -7.00 -0.28 -2.52
N CYS A 49 -5.82 -0.40 -1.91
CA CYS A 49 -5.17 0.70 -1.19
C CYS A 49 -4.42 1.61 -2.16
N TYR A 50 -4.83 2.87 -2.25
CA TYR A 50 -4.22 3.83 -3.18
C TYR A 50 -2.74 4.12 -2.89
N TRP A 51 -2.30 3.97 -1.64
CA TRP A 51 -0.90 4.19 -1.21
C TRP A 51 0.00 2.96 -1.42
N TYR A 52 -0.55 1.85 -1.89
CA TYR A 52 0.22 0.67 -2.28
C TYR A 52 0.55 0.71 -3.76
N TRP A 53 1.84 0.75 -4.08
CA TRP A 53 2.37 0.91 -5.44
C TRP A 53 2.81 -0.41 -6.09
N GLY A 54 2.75 -1.53 -5.37
CA GLY A 54 3.19 -2.83 -5.87
C GLY A 54 4.69 -2.85 -6.22
N PRO A 55 5.09 -3.52 -7.32
CA PRO A 55 6.49 -3.83 -7.63
C PRO A 55 7.25 -2.66 -8.27
N ILE A 56 7.25 -1.48 -7.64
CA ILE A 56 8.11 -0.37 -8.06
C ILE A 56 9.51 -0.47 -7.44
N SER A 57 10.52 -0.05 -8.19
CA SER A 57 11.89 0.00 -7.69
C SER A 57 12.09 1.08 -6.63
N ARG A 58 13.21 0.99 -5.89
CA ARG A 58 13.62 2.04 -4.96
C ARG A 58 13.71 3.41 -5.63
N THR A 59 14.38 3.49 -6.76
CA THR A 59 14.58 4.73 -7.53
C THR A 59 13.25 5.32 -8.00
N HIS A 60 12.32 4.48 -8.46
CA HIS A 60 10.98 4.94 -8.84
C HIS A 60 10.22 5.49 -7.63
N ALA A 61 10.32 4.86 -6.46
CA ALA A 61 9.71 5.39 -5.24
C ALA A 61 10.30 6.75 -4.82
N GLU A 62 11.63 6.91 -4.95
CA GLU A 62 12.31 8.18 -4.70
C GLU A 62 11.81 9.29 -5.63
N GLU A 63 11.60 8.99 -6.91
CA GLU A 63 11.01 9.91 -7.88
C GLU A 63 9.54 10.26 -7.58
N ARG A 64 8.72 9.27 -7.21
CA ARG A 64 7.31 9.51 -6.87
C ARG A 64 7.14 10.35 -5.61
N LEU A 65 8.10 10.28 -4.69
CA LEU A 65 8.12 11.09 -3.46
C LEU A 65 8.89 12.42 -3.64
N ARG A 66 9.51 12.66 -4.79
CA ARG A 66 10.28 13.88 -5.06
C ARG A 66 9.35 15.10 -5.02
N GLY A 67 9.74 16.11 -4.25
CA GLY A 67 8.97 17.34 -4.09
C GLY A 67 7.83 17.27 -3.08
N PHE A 68 7.51 16.08 -2.54
CA PHE A 68 6.53 15.96 -1.46
C PHE A 68 7.12 16.37 -0.09
N PRO A 69 6.29 16.89 0.83
CA PRO A 69 6.72 17.29 2.16
C PRO A 69 7.09 16.08 3.04
N ASP A 70 7.75 16.36 4.17
CA ASP A 70 8.03 15.35 5.18
C ASP A 70 6.74 14.70 5.72
N GLY A 71 6.79 13.39 5.90
CA GLY A 71 5.64 12.56 6.26
C GLY A 71 4.82 12.04 5.08
N ALA A 72 5.18 12.41 3.84
CA ALA A 72 4.69 11.74 2.65
C ALA A 72 5.28 10.34 2.53
N PHE A 73 4.46 9.34 2.17
CA PHE A 73 4.90 7.95 2.12
C PHE A 73 4.12 7.10 1.11
N LEU A 74 4.70 5.94 0.79
CA LEU A 74 4.06 4.87 0.04
C LEU A 74 4.56 3.50 0.49
N ILE A 75 3.78 2.47 0.24
CA ILE A 75 4.17 1.06 0.40
C ILE A 75 4.42 0.45 -0.97
N ARG A 76 5.49 -0.33 -1.10
CA ARG A 76 5.85 -1.06 -2.31
C ARG A 76 6.39 -2.43 -1.98
N ASP A 77 6.54 -3.27 -2.99
CA ASP A 77 7.22 -4.55 -2.84
C ASP A 77 8.69 -4.30 -2.51
N SER A 78 9.22 -5.16 -1.65
CA SER A 78 10.62 -5.18 -1.30
C SER A 78 11.43 -5.80 -2.43
N SER A 79 12.57 -5.19 -2.75
CA SER A 79 13.55 -5.74 -3.71
C SER A 79 14.47 -6.79 -3.07
N SER A 80 14.21 -7.20 -1.82
CA SER A 80 14.99 -8.19 -1.09
C SER A 80 14.17 -9.44 -0.87
N ASP A 81 14.75 -10.59 -1.16
CA ASP A 81 14.09 -11.90 -1.03
C ASP A 81 13.69 -12.25 0.43
N ARG A 82 14.23 -11.54 1.41
CA ARG A 82 13.94 -11.75 2.84
C ARG A 82 12.70 -11.01 3.34
N TYR A 83 12.21 -10.04 2.58
CA TYR A 83 11.14 -9.16 3.02
C TYR A 83 10.13 -8.99 1.90
N ILE A 84 8.87 -8.84 2.26
CA ILE A 84 7.79 -8.74 1.27
C ILE A 84 7.53 -7.28 0.90
N PHE A 85 7.46 -6.41 1.90
CA PHE A 85 7.08 -5.01 1.71
C PHE A 85 8.15 -4.05 2.21
N THR A 86 8.19 -2.87 1.60
CA THR A 86 9.02 -1.74 2.01
C THR A 86 8.18 -0.48 2.10
N LEU A 87 8.30 0.22 3.23
CA LEU A 87 7.86 1.60 3.38
C LEU A 87 8.91 2.52 2.77
N SER A 88 8.48 3.40 1.86
CA SER A 88 9.30 4.51 1.37
C SER A 88 8.64 5.81 1.83
N PHE A 89 9.39 6.70 2.46
CA PHE A 89 8.83 7.89 3.11
C PHE A 89 9.77 9.08 3.09
N ARG A 90 9.20 10.28 3.21
CA ARG A 90 9.91 11.56 3.25
C ARG A 90 10.18 11.96 4.70
N SER A 91 11.43 12.28 5.02
CA SER A 91 11.84 12.85 6.29
C SER A 91 13.09 13.72 6.08
N VAL A 92 13.12 14.88 6.72
CA VAL A 92 14.19 15.89 6.62
C VAL A 92 14.59 16.21 5.18
N GLY A 93 13.60 16.29 4.29
CA GLY A 93 13.81 16.57 2.87
C GLY A 93 14.41 15.41 2.06
N LYS A 94 14.65 14.24 2.68
CA LYS A 94 15.19 13.03 2.05
C LYS A 94 14.13 11.94 1.92
N THR A 95 14.29 11.07 0.94
CA THR A 95 13.49 9.83 0.86
C THR A 95 14.26 8.71 1.56
N LEU A 96 13.62 8.08 2.54
CA LEU A 96 14.15 6.97 3.33
C LEU A 96 13.31 5.72 3.06
N HIS A 97 13.91 4.56 3.34
CA HIS A 97 13.26 3.26 3.13
C HIS A 97 13.43 2.38 4.37
N THR A 98 12.37 1.68 4.74
CA THR A 98 12.42 0.71 5.83
C THR A 98 11.59 -0.51 5.45
N ARG A 99 12.16 -1.70 5.64
CA ARG A 99 11.47 -2.95 5.34
C ARG A 99 10.46 -3.26 6.43
N ILE A 100 9.31 -3.78 6.04
CA ILE A 100 8.29 -4.23 6.97
C ILE A 100 8.56 -5.69 7.28
N GLU A 101 8.69 -6.00 8.55
CA GLU A 101 8.94 -7.34 9.06
C GLU A 101 7.62 -8.11 9.16
N LEU A 102 7.67 -9.42 8.92
CA LEU A 102 6.55 -10.33 9.12
C LEU A 102 7.04 -11.48 10.00
N SER A 103 6.36 -11.69 11.11
CA SER A 103 6.65 -12.76 12.07
C SER A 103 5.37 -13.51 12.44
N LYS A 104 5.47 -14.48 13.37
CA LYS A 104 4.29 -15.20 13.90
C LYS A 104 3.26 -14.27 14.56
N SER A 105 3.69 -13.13 15.10
CA SER A 105 2.79 -12.15 15.71
C SER A 105 2.19 -11.17 14.71
N GLY A 106 2.51 -11.28 13.42
CA GLY A 106 2.04 -10.40 12.37
C GLY A 106 3.12 -9.46 11.85
N TYR A 107 2.68 -8.38 11.20
CA TYR A 107 3.54 -7.34 10.64
C TYR A 107 4.08 -6.40 11.71
N SER A 108 5.30 -5.93 11.50
CA SER A 108 5.96 -4.95 12.36
C SER A 108 6.81 -3.95 11.57
N LEU A 109 6.89 -2.73 12.11
CA LEU A 109 7.65 -1.63 11.56
C LEU A 109 8.29 -0.82 12.71
N PHE A 110 9.58 -0.53 12.61
CA PHE A 110 10.35 0.18 13.64
C PHE A 110 10.29 -0.45 15.06
N GLY A 111 10.03 -1.75 15.13
CA GLY A 111 9.85 -2.48 16.40
C GLY A 111 8.47 -2.32 17.03
N GLN A 112 7.56 -1.57 16.40
CA GLN A 112 6.13 -1.58 16.71
C GLN A 112 5.48 -2.67 15.85
N GLY A 113 4.70 -3.57 16.45
CA GLY A 113 4.21 -4.76 15.74
C GLY A 113 2.92 -5.33 16.30
N GLY A 114 2.55 -6.51 15.79
CA GLY A 114 1.32 -7.19 16.17
C GLY A 114 0.16 -6.96 15.19
N TYR A 115 0.43 -6.37 14.03
CA TYR A 115 -0.60 -6.05 13.06
C TYR A 115 -0.92 -7.26 12.19
N HIS A 116 -2.20 -7.53 11.96
CA HIS A 116 -2.65 -8.68 11.16
C HIS A 116 -2.56 -8.39 9.66
N SER A 117 -2.58 -7.11 9.28
CA SER A 117 -2.44 -6.65 7.89
C SER A 117 -1.61 -5.37 7.80
N ILE A 118 -1.08 -5.09 6.61
CA ILE A 118 -0.39 -3.83 6.31
C ILE A 118 -1.35 -2.64 6.40
N ALA A 119 -2.62 -2.82 6.01
CA ALA A 119 -3.63 -1.77 6.11
C ALA A 119 -3.88 -1.34 7.57
N GLU A 120 -3.95 -2.32 8.49
CA GLU A 120 -4.06 -2.06 9.93
C GLU A 120 -2.85 -1.27 10.47
N LEU A 121 -1.64 -1.70 10.10
CA LEU A 121 -0.39 -1.02 10.44
C LEU A 121 -0.40 0.43 9.97
N VAL A 122 -0.72 0.68 8.70
CA VAL A 122 -0.76 2.02 8.12
C VAL A 122 -1.82 2.90 8.80
N ASN A 123 -3.00 2.35 9.08
CA ASN A 123 -4.08 3.11 9.73
C ASN A 123 -3.71 3.53 11.17
N ASP A 124 -3.09 2.63 11.94
CA ASP A 124 -2.57 2.96 13.27
C ASP A 124 -1.44 4.00 13.19
N ALA A 125 -0.51 3.86 12.23
CA ALA A 125 0.58 4.80 12.05
C ALA A 125 0.11 6.21 11.65
N LEU A 126 -0.89 6.30 10.76
CA LEU A 126 -1.59 7.56 10.40
C LEU A 126 -2.24 8.17 11.63
N THR A 127 -2.96 7.37 12.42
CA THR A 127 -3.65 7.84 13.63
C THR A 127 -2.68 8.41 14.65
N LYS A 128 -1.58 7.70 14.94
CA LYS A 128 -0.53 8.15 15.86
C LYS A 128 0.18 9.42 15.37
N SER A 129 0.40 9.53 14.06
CA SER A 129 1.05 10.70 13.45
C SER A 129 0.21 11.97 13.48
N LYS A 130 -1.11 11.90 13.71
CA LYS A 130 -1.95 13.08 13.97
C LYS A 130 -1.46 13.87 15.19
N ASN A 131 -0.86 13.17 16.16
CA ASN A 131 -0.35 13.77 17.40
C ASN A 131 1.15 14.11 17.32
N GLY A 132 1.79 13.92 16.17
CA GLY A 132 3.18 14.30 15.96
C GLY A 132 4.03 13.21 15.32
N ILE A 133 5.15 12.88 15.96
CA ILE A 133 6.13 11.93 15.45
C ILE A 133 5.66 10.51 15.79
N TYR A 134 5.60 9.62 14.81
CA TYR A 134 5.27 8.21 15.02
C TYR A 134 6.41 7.49 15.75
N CYS A 135 7.63 7.64 15.23
CA CYS A 135 8.85 7.14 15.85
C CYS A 135 10.07 7.83 15.23
N TYR A 136 11.26 7.39 15.61
CA TYR A 136 12.49 7.79 14.94
C TYR A 136 13.11 6.60 14.22
N THR A 137 13.77 6.83 13.09
CA THR A 137 14.61 5.81 12.46
C THR A 137 15.71 5.41 13.42
N LYS A 138 16.13 4.14 13.39
CA LYS A 138 17.26 3.66 14.21
C LYS A 138 18.48 3.51 13.32
N SER A 139 19.31 4.54 13.23
CA SER A 139 20.64 4.42 12.64
C SER A 139 21.53 3.61 13.58
N ARG A 140 22.37 2.73 13.03
CA ARG A 140 23.45 2.08 13.80
C ARG A 140 24.75 2.88 13.76
N ASP A 141 24.83 3.87 12.87
CA ASP A 141 26.04 4.66 12.65
C ASP A 141 25.90 5.99 13.39
N GLU A 142 26.91 6.35 14.19
CA GLU A 142 26.98 7.63 14.92
C GLU A 142 26.98 8.86 13.99
N ILE A 143 27.28 8.65 12.71
CA ILE A 143 27.35 9.68 11.67
C ILE A 143 25.96 10.10 11.19
N ASN A 144 25.01 9.16 11.18
CA ASN A 144 23.66 9.41 10.64
C ASN A 144 22.69 9.63 11.80
N PRO A 145 22.10 10.83 11.95
CA PRO A 145 21.15 11.10 13.01
C PRO A 145 19.87 10.28 12.81
N ASN A 146 19.17 10.02 13.91
CA ASN A 146 17.86 9.41 13.89
C ASN A 146 16.83 10.42 13.35
N TYR A 147 16.19 10.08 12.22
CA TYR A 147 15.24 10.95 11.55
C TYR A 147 13.81 10.72 12.06
N PRO A 148 12.99 11.78 12.23
CA PRO A 148 11.60 11.64 12.63
C PRO A 148 10.79 10.96 11.53
N VAL A 149 10.01 9.95 11.91
CA VAL A 149 9.08 9.26 11.02
C VAL A 149 7.68 9.78 11.30
N ARG A 150 6.97 10.19 10.25
CA ARG A 150 5.60 10.67 10.30
C ARG A 150 4.82 10.05 9.15
N PHE A 151 3.54 9.77 9.39
CA PHE A 151 2.60 9.31 8.39
C PHE A 151 1.52 10.37 8.27
N THR A 152 1.72 11.35 7.39
CA THR A 152 0.81 12.48 7.22
C THR A 152 0.19 12.51 5.84
N LEU A 153 0.91 12.00 4.82
CA LEU A 153 0.46 12.06 3.43
C LEU A 153 0.70 10.73 2.70
N PRO A 154 -0.30 9.83 2.66
CA PRO A 154 -0.24 8.64 1.82
C PRO A 154 -0.29 9.05 0.33
N VAL A 155 0.78 8.77 -0.42
CA VAL A 155 0.90 9.16 -1.83
C VAL A 155 0.21 8.13 -2.73
N SER A 156 -0.78 8.59 -3.48
CA SER A 156 -1.62 7.76 -4.34
C SER A 156 -0.89 7.29 -5.59
N ARG A 157 -0.97 5.99 -5.89
CA ARG A 157 -0.52 5.40 -7.16
C ARG A 157 -1.29 5.91 -8.38
N TYR A 158 -2.44 6.54 -8.15
CA TYR A 158 -3.27 7.14 -9.19
C TYR A 158 -2.97 8.63 -9.43
N ASP A 159 -2.04 9.23 -8.67
CA ASP A 159 -1.76 10.67 -8.73
C ASP A 159 -1.08 11.08 -10.06
N LYS A 160 -0.28 10.17 -10.64
CA LYS A 160 0.38 10.33 -11.94
C LYS A 160 0.27 9.07 -12.77
N VAL A 161 -0.92 8.84 -13.31
CA VAL A 161 -1.17 7.81 -14.33
C VAL A 161 -1.01 8.45 -15.71
N PRO A 162 -0.18 7.87 -16.60
CA PRO A 162 -0.17 8.30 -17.99
C PRO A 162 -1.59 8.22 -18.57
N SER A 163 -1.96 9.20 -19.39
CA SER A 163 -3.29 9.20 -20.02
C SER A 163 -3.48 7.93 -20.84
N LEU A 164 -4.73 7.47 -20.99
CA LEU A 164 -5.04 6.35 -21.87
C LEU A 164 -4.48 6.60 -23.28
N LYS A 165 -4.53 7.84 -23.77
CA LYS A 165 -3.90 8.27 -25.03
C LYS A 165 -2.40 7.93 -25.07
N HIS A 166 -1.66 8.21 -24.00
CA HIS A 166 -0.24 7.91 -23.90
C HIS A 166 0.03 6.41 -23.79
N LEU A 167 -0.76 5.68 -22.99
CA LEU A 167 -0.67 4.22 -22.87
C LEU A 167 -0.96 3.52 -24.20
N SER A 168 -2.00 3.95 -24.92
CA SER A 168 -2.33 3.47 -26.26
C SER A 168 -1.18 3.72 -27.23
N ARG A 169 -0.58 4.92 -27.23
CA ARG A 169 0.60 5.22 -28.05
C ARG A 169 1.76 4.29 -27.75
N PHE A 170 2.05 4.04 -26.46
CA PHE A 170 3.10 3.12 -26.05
C PHE A 170 2.89 1.72 -26.64
N VAL A 171 1.71 1.14 -26.44
CA VAL A 171 1.37 -0.21 -26.94
C VAL A 171 1.44 -0.26 -28.46
N ILE A 172 0.85 0.71 -29.15
CA ILE A 172 0.85 0.78 -30.62
C ILE A 172 2.29 0.79 -31.14
N ARG A 173 3.18 1.61 -30.58
CA ARG A 173 4.60 1.70 -30.98
C ARG A 173 5.40 0.41 -30.72
N GLN A 174 4.97 -0.45 -29.81
CA GLN A 174 5.61 -1.75 -29.59
C GLN A 174 5.18 -2.81 -30.62
N CYS A 175 4.03 -2.61 -31.27
CA CYS A 175 3.47 -3.57 -32.21
C CYS A 175 3.78 -3.26 -33.68
N ILE A 176 4.32 -2.08 -33.98
CA ILE A 176 4.55 -1.62 -35.36
C ILE A 176 5.97 -1.05 -35.52
N ASN A 177 6.52 -1.15 -36.73
CA ASN A 177 7.76 -0.46 -37.07
C ASN A 177 7.51 1.05 -37.19
N ILE A 178 8.47 1.88 -36.77
CA ILE A 178 8.37 3.35 -36.85
C ILE A 178 8.12 3.86 -38.28
N ASN A 179 8.61 3.14 -39.29
CA ASN A 179 8.43 3.50 -40.70
C ASN A 179 7.01 3.18 -41.23
N ASP A 180 6.26 2.33 -40.53
CA ASP A 180 4.92 1.91 -40.95
C ASP A 180 3.80 2.68 -40.22
N VAL A 181 4.15 3.59 -39.29
CA VAL A 181 3.18 4.37 -38.50
C VAL A 181 2.23 5.15 -39.41
N GLU A 182 2.72 5.72 -40.51
CA GLU A 182 1.93 6.53 -41.47
C GLU A 182 0.87 5.73 -42.24
N ARG A 183 1.00 4.40 -42.28
CA ARG A 183 0.06 3.51 -42.97
C ARG A 183 -1.13 3.10 -42.11
N LEU A 184 -1.14 3.45 -40.83
CA LEU A 184 -2.23 3.13 -39.94
C LEU A 184 -3.52 3.85 -40.38
N PRO A 185 -4.69 3.21 -40.27
CA PRO A 185 -5.99 3.82 -40.59
C PRO A 185 -6.43 4.77 -39.46
N LEU A 186 -5.62 5.79 -39.16
CA LEU A 186 -5.84 6.77 -38.11
C LEU A 186 -5.80 8.21 -38.69
N PRO A 187 -6.51 9.17 -38.09
CA PRO A 187 -6.38 10.58 -38.45
C PRO A 187 -4.93 11.09 -38.32
N LEU A 188 -4.54 12.04 -39.19
CA LEU A 188 -3.17 12.59 -39.24
C LEU A 188 -2.68 13.16 -37.90
N SER A 189 -3.58 13.72 -37.08
CA SER A 189 -3.23 14.22 -35.75
C SER A 189 -2.78 13.11 -34.78
N LEU A 190 -3.32 11.90 -34.93
CA LEU A 190 -2.90 10.73 -34.15
C LEU A 190 -1.63 10.12 -34.72
N ILE A 191 -1.45 10.11 -36.05
CA ILE A 191 -0.19 9.70 -36.70
C ILE A 191 0.97 10.56 -36.21
N GLY A 192 0.81 11.89 -36.25
CA GLY A 192 1.82 12.83 -35.73
C GLY A 192 2.12 12.58 -34.25
N TYR A 193 1.08 12.38 -33.43
CA TYR A 193 1.27 12.04 -32.01
C TYR A 193 2.05 10.73 -31.79
N LEU A 194 1.81 9.70 -32.60
CA LEU A 194 2.55 8.43 -32.53
C LEU A 194 4.03 8.61 -32.90
N GLN A 195 4.35 9.56 -33.78
CA GLN A 195 5.71 9.88 -34.25
C GLN A 195 6.49 10.84 -33.35
N GLU A 196 5.85 11.57 -32.43
CA GLU A 196 6.53 12.48 -31.50
C GLU A 196 7.68 11.76 -30.75
N ASP A 197 8.77 12.47 -30.46
CA ASP A 197 9.80 12.00 -29.52
C ASP A 197 9.40 12.43 -28.11
N GLY A 198 9.14 11.47 -27.23
CA GLY A 198 8.81 11.72 -25.83
C GLY A 198 9.41 10.66 -24.94
N SER A 199 9.83 11.03 -23.72
CA SER A 199 10.40 10.06 -22.78
C SER A 199 9.37 8.95 -22.51
N TYR A 200 9.88 7.72 -22.46
CA TYR A 200 9.03 6.56 -22.24
C TYR A 200 8.51 6.48 -20.81
N PHE A 201 9.05 7.26 -19.87
CA PHE A 201 8.51 7.61 -18.55
C PHE A 201 9.16 8.91 -18.07
#